data_AF-D2JL29-F1
#
_entry.id   AF-D2JL29-F1
#
_cell.length_a   1.000
_cell.length_b   1.000
_cell.length_c   1.000
_cell.angle_alpha   90.00
_cell.angle_beta   90.00
_cell.angle_gamma   90.00
#
_symmetry.space_group_name_H-M   'P 1'
#
loop_
_entity.id
_entity.type
_entity.pdbx_description
1 polymer ?
#
loop_
_entity_poly.entity_id
_entity_poly.type
_entity_poly.pdbx_seq_one_letter_code
_entity_poly.pdbx_strand_id
1 'polypeptide(L)' 'MSYKELSTILKILSDSSRLEILDLLSCGELCACDLLEHFQFSQPTLSHHMKSLVDNELVTTRKDG' A
#
# COMPACT_ATOMS: atom_id res chain seq x y z
N MET A 1 -7.65 18.17 9.17
CA MET A 1 -6.35 17.48 9.22
C MET A 1 -5.33 18.37 9.89
N SER A 2 -4.77 17.94 11.02
CA SER A 2 -3.68 18.63 11.71
C SER A 2 -2.35 18.40 10.99
N TYR A 3 -1.35 19.26 11.21
CA TYR A 3 0.00 19.04 10.67
C TYR A 3 0.64 17.73 11.17
N LYS A 4 0.21 17.25 12.35
CA LYS A 4 0.66 15.96 12.89
C LYS A 4 0.11 14.79 12.07
N GLU A 5 -1.17 14.82 11.71
CA GLU A 5 -1.80 13.82 10.84
C GLU A 5 -1.17 13.83 9.44
N LEU A 6 -0.98 15.03 8.86
CA LEU A 6 -0.31 15.18 7.57
C LEU A 6 1.11 14.62 7.59
N SER A 7 1.89 14.93 8.63
CA SER A 7 3.25 14.38 8.77
C SER A 7 3.27 12.86 8.84
N THR A 8 2.27 12.24 9.49
CA THR A 8 2.15 10.78 9.55
C THR A 8 1.88 10.20 8.17
N ILE A 9 0.92 10.75 7.43
CA ILE A 9 0.59 10.30 6.07
C ILE A 9 1.80 10.45 5.14
N LEU A 10 2.47 11.60 5.16
CA LEU A 10 3.65 11.84 4.34
C LEU A 10 4.80 10.87 4.66
N LYS A 11 4.98 10.51 5.95
CA LYS A 11 5.97 9.49 6.36
C LYS A 11 5.62 8.08 5.86
N ILE A 12 4.33 7.80 5.66
CA ILE A 12 3.88 6.54 5.05
C ILE A 12 4.12 6.57 3.54
N LEU A 13 3.81 7.69 2.90
CA LEU A 13 4.02 7.87 1.46
C LEU A 13 5.50 8.03 1.09
N SER A 14 6.42 8.28 2.02
CA SER A 14 7.84 8.48 1.69
C SER A 14 8.62 7.20 1.37
N ASP A 15 7.97 6.04 1.35
CA ASP A 15 8.57 4.76 0.97
C ASP A 15 8.24 4.44 -0.49
N SER A 16 9.27 4.15 -1.29
CA SER A 16 9.13 3.97 -2.72
C SER A 16 8.20 2.82 -3.10
N SER A 17 8.27 1.70 -2.38
CA SER A 17 7.41 0.54 -2.62
C SER A 17 5.94 0.88 -2.36
N ARG A 18 5.64 1.61 -1.28
CA ARG A 18 4.26 2.07 -1.00
C ARG A 18 3.73 3.03 -2.05
N LEU A 19 4.57 3.92 -2.59
CA LEU A 19 4.15 4.80 -3.69
C LEU A 19 3.84 4.01 -4.96
N GLU A 20 4.69 3.04 -5.31
CA GLU A 20 4.47 2.18 -6.47
C GLU A 20 3.22 1.31 -6.31
N ILE A 21 2.96 0.77 -5.11
CA ILE A 21 1.70 0.06 -4.80
C ILE A 21 0.49 0.96 -5.04
N LEU A 22 0.54 2.21 -4.57
CA LEU A 22 -0.57 3.16 -4.76
C LEU A 22 -0.77 3.53 -6.23
N ASP A 23 0.31 3.69 -6.99
CA ASP A 23 0.26 3.94 -8.43
C ASP A 23 -0.40 2.79 -9.19
N LEU A 24 0.05 1.55 -8.93
CA LEU A 24 -0.53 0.34 -9.53
C LEU A 24 -2.03 0.21 -9.21
N LEU A 25 -2.42 0.43 -7.95
CA LEU A 25 -3.83 0.35 -7.52
C LEU A 25 -4.67 1.54 -7.98
N SER A 26 -4.06 2.66 -8.39
CA SER A 26 -4.79 3.79 -8.97
C SER A 26 -5.41 3.45 -10.34
N CYS A 27 -4.88 2.44 -11.02
CA CYS A 27 -5.38 1.93 -12.29
C CYS A 27 -6.51 0.90 -12.15
N GLY A 28 -6.78 0.42 -10.94
CA GLY A 28 -7.79 -0.61 -10.66
C GLY A 28 -7.41 -1.50 -9.48
N GLU A 29 -8.35 -2.35 -9.05
CA GLU A 29 -8.04 -3.35 -8.04
C GLU A 29 -7.13 -4.46 -8.60
N LEU A 30 -6.19 -4.92 -7.80
CA LEU A 30 -5.29 -6.04 -8.11
C LEU A 30 -5.35 -7.07 -7.00
N CYS A 31 -5.19 -8.35 -7.36
CA CYS A 31 -4.96 -9.38 -6.37
C CYS A 31 -3.60 -9.15 -5.71
N ALA A 32 -3.45 -9.56 -4.45
CA ALA A 32 -2.17 -9.50 -3.76
C ALA A 32 -1.06 -10.32 -4.47
N CYS A 33 -1.45 -11.39 -5.20
CA CYS A 33 -0.53 -12.17 -6.01
C CYS A 33 -0.04 -11.38 -7.22
N ASP A 34 -0.95 -10.77 -7.98
CA ASP A 34 -0.62 -9.94 -9.15
C ASP A 34 0.28 -8.77 -8.73
N LEU A 35 -0.07 -8.11 -7.62
CA LEU A 35 0.72 -7.00 -7.08
C LEU A 35 2.14 -7.45 -6.71
N LEU A 36 2.32 -8.66 -6.17
CA LEU A 36 3.64 -9.18 -5.80
C LEU A 36 4.56 -9.37 -7.01
N GLU A 37 4.03 -9.64 -8.20
CA GLU A 37 4.82 -9.82 -9.42
C GLU A 37 5.58 -8.55 -9.84
N HIS A 38 5.15 -7.38 -9.38
CA HIS A 38 5.80 -6.10 -9.65
C HIS A 38 7.04 -5.84 -8.76
N PHE A 39 7.26 -6.62 -7.70
CA PHE A 39 8.27 -6.30 -6.69
C PHE A 39 9.31 -7.40 -6.49
N GLN A 40 10.54 -6.98 -6.21
CA GLN A 40 11.66 -7.86 -5.85
C GLN A 40 11.73 -8.13 -4.34
N PHE A 41 10.57 -8.31 -3.68
CA PHE A 41 10.50 -8.66 -2.26
C PHE A 41 9.52 -9.79 -1.98
N SER A 42 9.56 -10.30 -0.75
CA SER A 42 8.73 -11.42 -0.30
C SER A 42 7.27 -11.02 -0.03
N GLN A 43 6.37 -12.00 -0.05
CA GLN A 43 4.96 -11.79 0.31
C GLN A 43 4.76 -11.24 1.75
N PRO A 44 5.54 -11.66 2.78
CA PRO A 44 5.51 -11.00 4.08
C PRO A 44 5.83 -9.50 4.03
N THR A 45 6.79 -9.10 3.18
CA THR A 45 7.15 -7.69 2.97
C THR A 45 5.99 -6.93 2.32
N LEU A 46 5.37 -7.50 1.27
CA LEU A 46 4.18 -6.91 0.66
C LEU A 46 3.05 -6.73 1.68
N SER A 47 2.78 -7.77 2.47
CA SER A 47 1.74 -7.74 3.51
C SER A 47 2.00 -6.65 4.55
N HIS A 48 3.27 -6.38 4.88
CA HIS A 48 3.63 -5.29 5.77
C HIS A 48 3.32 -3.91 5.17
N HIS A 49 3.67 -3.69 3.89
CA HIS A 49 3.32 -2.46 3.19
C HIS A 49 1.80 -2.27 3.09
N MET A 50 1.07 -3.32 2.67
CA MET A 50 -0.39 -3.29 2.57
C MET A 50 -1.05 -2.99 3.91
N LYS A 51 -0.59 -3.61 5.00
CA LYS A 51 -1.09 -3.31 6.34
C LYS A 51 -0.88 -1.84 6.71
N SER A 52 0.30 -1.28 6.46
CA SER A 52 0.57 0.14 6.72
C SER A 52 -0.35 1.06 5.92
N LEU A 53 -0.67 0.71 4.66
CA LEU A 53 -1.56 1.50 3.81
C LEU A 53 -3.02 1.39 4.26
N VAL A 54 -3.47 0.19 4.64
CA VAL A 54 -4.84 -0.06 5.15
C VAL A 54 -5.06 0.61 6.51
N ASP A 55 -4.12 0.46 7.45
CA ASP A 55 -4.20 1.04 8.80
C ASP A 55 -4.28 2.59 8.77
N ASN A 56 -3.91 3.21 7.64
CA ASN A 56 -3.97 4.66 7.43
C ASN A 56 -4.95 5.05 6.32
N GLU A 57 -5.90 4.16 5.98
CA GLU A 57 -7.02 4.44 5.08
C GLU A 57 -6.59 4.86 3.65
N LEU A 58 -5.37 4.53 3.23
CA LEU A 58 -4.85 4.82 1.89
C LEU A 58 -5.25 3.77 0.85
N VAL A 59 -5.50 2.54 1.30
CA VAL A 59 -5.93 1.42 0.46
C VAL A 59 -7.02 0.63 1.20
N THR A 60 -7.98 0.10 0.47
CA THR A 60 -8.96 -0.85 0.99
C THR A 60 -8.65 -2.26 0.50
N THR A 61 -9.01 -3.28 1.29
CA THR A 61 -8.87 -4.68 0.88
C THR A 61 -10.21 -5.38 0.99
N ARG A 62 -10.45 -6.33 0.09
CA ARG A 62 -11.59 -7.25 0.15
C ARG A 62 -11.08 -8.68 -0.01
N LYS A 63 -11.77 -9.62 0.61
CA LYS A 63 -11.56 -11.05 0.33
C LYS A 63 -12.50 -11.44 -0.79
N ASP A 64 -11.95 -12.05 -1.83
CA ASP A 64 -12.69 -12.60 -2.96
C ASP A 64 -12.28 -14.07 -3.15
N GLY A 65 -13.25 -14.94 -3.35
CA GLY A 65 -13.08 -16.40 -3.33
C GLY A 65 -14.36 -17.16 -3.61
#